data_AF-A0A5K1EL07-F1
#
_entry.id   AF-A0A5K1EL07-F1
#
_cell.length_a   1.000
_cell.length_b   1.000
_cell.length_c   1.000
_cell.angle_alpha   90.00
_cell.angle_beta   90.00
_cell.angle_gamma   90.00
#
_symmetry.space_group_name_H-M   'P 1'
#
loop_
_entity.id
_entity.type
_entity.pdbx_description
1 polymer ?
#
loop_
_entity_poly.entity_id
_entity_poly.type
_entity_poly.pdbx_seq_one_letter_code
_entity_poly.pdbx_strand_id
1 'polypeptide(L)'
;AFQAAWVAACADSGSPTIEIPNRKYLVGPLQFMGPCKNTGTLTMKVHGKVLASTNMNLYKSQEWILFAHVDNVKLTGTGTFDGQGTSAWPLNQCPFKKQCKILPV
;
A
#
# COMPACT_ATOMS: atom_id res chain seq x y z
N ALA A 1 -2.60 7.21 9.69
CA ALA A 1 -1.15 7.13 9.97
C ALA A 1 -0.33 6.98 8.68
N PHE A 2 -0.40 5.86 7.97
CA PHE A 2 0.36 5.63 6.72
C PHE A 2 0.12 6.72 5.68
N GLN A 3 -1.15 7.05 5.39
CA GLN A 3 -1.49 8.12 4.47
C GLN A 3 -0.94 9.48 4.91
N ALA A 4 -1.00 9.81 6.19
CA ALA A 4 -0.51 11.07 6.71
C ALA A 4 1.02 11.17 6.62
N ALA A 5 1.73 10.08 6.93
CA ALA A 5 3.18 10.00 6.76
C ALA A 5 3.59 10.16 5.28
N TRP A 6 2.83 9.53 4.37
CA TRP A 6 3.04 9.71 2.93
C TRP A 6 2.85 11.15 2.50
N VAL A 7 1.73 11.79 2.87
CA VAL A 7 1.45 13.19 2.53
C VAL A 7 2.55 14.11 3.04
N ALA A 8 3.03 13.90 4.27
CA ALA A 8 4.11 14.70 4.84
C ALA A 8 5.43 14.52 4.08
N ALA A 9 5.83 13.27 3.79
CA ALA A 9 7.04 12.99 3.03
C ALA A 9 6.95 13.51 1.59
N CYS A 10 5.83 13.30 0.92
CA CYS A 10 5.59 13.75 -0.45
C CYS A 10 5.64 15.28 -0.59
N ALA A 11 5.39 16.03 0.48
CA ALA A 11 5.50 17.49 0.51
C ALA A 11 6.93 18.01 0.82
N ASP A 12 7.86 17.13 1.21
CA ASP A 12 9.27 17.46 1.46
C ASP A 12 10.03 17.64 0.14
N SER A 13 10.96 18.59 0.05
CA SER A 13 11.75 18.87 -1.16
C SER A 13 13.02 18.03 -1.30
N GLY A 14 13.46 17.36 -0.23
CA GLY A 14 14.69 16.58 -0.14
C GLY A 14 14.54 15.10 -0.51
N SER A 15 15.11 14.22 0.31
CA SER A 15 15.05 12.75 0.18
C SER A 15 14.44 12.13 1.45
N PRO A 16 13.13 12.34 1.68
CA PRO A 16 12.47 11.97 2.93
C PRO A 16 12.44 10.46 3.11
N THR A 17 12.51 10.01 4.37
CA THR A 17 12.37 8.60 4.74
C THR A 17 11.18 8.41 5.67
N ILE A 18 10.24 7.55 5.28
CA ILE A 18 9.16 7.05 6.12
C ILE A 18 9.63 5.75 6.77
N GLU A 19 9.77 5.77 8.09
CA GLU A 19 10.13 4.59 8.88
C GLU A 19 8.87 3.86 9.36
N ILE A 20 8.75 2.56 9.07
CA ILE A 20 7.70 1.67 9.59
C ILE A 20 8.35 0.69 10.57
N PRO A 21 8.28 0.96 11.89
CA PRO A 21 8.95 0.16 12.91
C PRO A 21 8.50 -1.30 12.95
N ASN A 22 9.31 -2.16 13.56
CA ASN A 22 9.01 -3.58 13.71
C ASN A 22 7.81 -3.85 14.65
N ARG A 23 6.60 -3.80 14.10
CA ARG A 23 5.31 -4.17 14.72
C ARG A 23 4.37 -4.73 13.65
N LYS A 24 3.17 -5.15 14.06
CA LYS A 24 2.08 -5.52 13.14
C LYS A 24 1.14 -4.33 12.94
N TYR A 25 0.83 -4.00 11.69
CA TYR A 25 -0.08 -2.92 11.32
C TYR A 25 -1.19 -3.48 10.46
N LEU A 26 -2.44 -3.41 10.91
CA LEU A 26 -3.61 -3.73 10.09
C LEU A 26 -3.96 -2.50 9.25
N VAL A 27 -3.99 -2.66 7.94
CA VAL A 27 -4.07 -1.55 6.98
C VAL A 27 -5.11 -1.88 5.92
N GLY A 28 -6.10 -1.00 5.75
CA GLY A 28 -7.06 -1.08 4.63
C GLY A 28 -6.43 -0.66 3.30
N PRO A 29 -7.24 -0.31 2.28
CA PRO A 29 -6.69 0.20 1.03
C PRO A 29 -5.93 1.53 1.25
N LEU A 30 -4.78 1.66 0.62
CA LEU A 30 -3.94 2.86 0.62
C LEU A 30 -3.67 3.33 -0.80
N GLN A 31 -3.69 4.65 -0.97
CA GLN A 31 -3.34 5.31 -2.23
C GLN A 31 -2.31 6.40 -1.97
N PHE A 32 -1.08 6.07 -2.31
CA PHE A 32 0.09 6.93 -2.23
C PHE A 32 0.24 7.68 -3.56
N MET A 33 -0.39 8.85 -3.59
CA MET A 33 -0.49 9.70 -4.77
C MET A 33 0.64 10.73 -4.80
N GLY A 34 1.12 11.03 -6.00
CA GLY A 34 1.93 12.21 -6.32
C GLY A 34 1.18 13.16 -7.27
N PRO A 35 1.89 14.06 -7.98
CA PRO A 35 3.34 14.23 -7.93
C PRO A 35 3.80 14.74 -6.56
N CYS A 36 4.98 14.27 -6.15
CA CYS A 36 5.60 14.74 -4.91
C CYS A 36 6.60 15.85 -5.18
N LYS A 37 6.82 16.73 -4.18
CA LYS A 37 7.76 17.86 -4.28
C LYS A 37 9.22 17.43 -4.18
N ASN A 38 9.49 16.21 -3.69
CA ASN A 38 10.84 15.74 -3.46
C ASN A 38 11.61 15.68 -4.77
N THR A 39 12.80 16.25 -4.75
CA THR A 39 13.73 16.18 -5.88
C THR A 39 14.63 14.94 -5.79
N GLY A 40 14.73 14.34 -4.59
CA GLY A 40 15.48 13.11 -4.32
C GLY A 40 14.61 11.88 -4.14
N THR A 41 15.18 10.80 -3.59
CA THR A 41 14.47 9.53 -3.36
C THR A 41 13.56 9.62 -2.13
N LEU A 42 12.25 9.39 -2.31
CA LEU A 42 11.33 9.15 -1.19
C LEU A 42 11.46 7.68 -0.78
N THR A 43 12.03 7.43 0.41
CA THR A 43 12.25 6.06 0.89
C THR A 43 11.16 5.66 1.86
N MET A 44 10.48 4.54 1.61
CA MET A 44 9.65 3.87 2.60
C MET A 44 10.40 2.64 3.12
N LYS A 45 10.85 2.72 4.37
CA LYS A 45 11.66 1.68 5.02
C LYS A 45 10.81 0.89 5.99
N VAL A 46 10.60 -0.38 5.67
CA VAL A 46 9.67 -1.26 6.37
C VAL A 46 10.42 -2.30 7.17
N HIS A 47 10.24 -2.26 8.49
CA HIS A 47 10.78 -3.25 9.42
C HIS A 47 9.71 -4.15 10.02
N GLY A 48 8.45 -3.70 10.02
CA GLY A 48 7.31 -4.44 10.55
C GLY A 48 6.56 -5.29 9.53
N LYS A 49 5.43 -5.84 9.98
CA LYS A 49 4.48 -6.58 9.15
C LYS A 49 3.24 -5.73 8.89
N VAL A 50 2.99 -5.41 7.64
CA VAL A 50 1.80 -4.70 7.16
C VAL A 50 0.80 -5.76 6.72
N LEU A 51 -0.39 -5.78 7.31
CA LEU A 51 -1.43 -6.79 7.11
C LEU A 51 -2.62 -6.13 6.39
N ALA A 52 -3.07 -6.69 5.27
CA ALA A 52 -4.25 -6.20 4.58
C ALA A 52 -5.51 -6.45 5.41
N SER A 53 -6.43 -5.49 5.49
CA SER A 53 -7.72 -5.78 6.12
C SER A 53 -8.45 -6.90 5.37
N THR A 54 -8.99 -7.87 6.10
CA THR A 54 -9.83 -8.94 5.51
C THR A 54 -11.27 -8.49 5.24
N ASN A 55 -11.62 -7.26 5.65
CA ASN A 55 -12.93 -6.68 5.37
C ASN A 55 -12.99 -6.16 3.92
N MET A 56 -13.48 -7.01 3.01
CA MET A 56 -13.61 -6.71 1.59
C MET A 56 -14.46 -5.49 1.25
N ASN A 57 -15.35 -5.05 2.15
CA ASN A 57 -16.19 -3.86 1.94
C ASN A 57 -15.39 -2.55 2.00
N LEU A 58 -14.18 -2.58 2.57
CA LEU A 58 -13.29 -1.42 2.59
C LEU A 58 -12.70 -1.13 1.21
N TYR A 59 -12.61 -2.15 0.34
CA TYR A 59 -11.93 -2.05 -0.95
C TYR A 59 -12.91 -1.66 -2.06
N LYS A 60 -12.79 -0.40 -2.47
CA LYS A 60 -13.56 0.18 -3.57
C LYS A 60 -12.87 0.00 -4.93
N SER A 61 -11.56 -0.23 -4.93
CA SER A 61 -10.73 -0.47 -6.10
C SER A 61 -10.04 -1.84 -6.05
N GLN A 62 -9.23 -2.16 -7.06
CA GLN A 62 -8.59 -3.46 -7.23
C GLN A 62 -7.21 -3.53 -6.57
N GLU A 63 -6.81 -2.50 -5.84
CA GLU A 63 -5.50 -2.39 -5.22
C GLU A 63 -5.64 -2.38 -3.70
N TRP A 64 -4.75 -3.10 -3.01
CA TRP A 64 -4.55 -2.90 -1.59
C TRP A 64 -3.65 -1.69 -1.31
N ILE A 65 -2.51 -1.59 -1.98
CA ILE A 65 -1.59 -0.45 -1.86
C ILE A 65 -1.19 0.00 -3.25
N LEU A 66 -1.60 1.21 -3.61
CA LEU A 66 -1.27 1.84 -4.88
C LEU A 66 -0.26 2.96 -4.68
N PHE A 67 0.82 2.96 -5.45
CA PHE A 67 1.70 4.11 -5.66
C PHE A 67 1.41 4.64 -7.07
N ALA A 68 0.91 5.86 -7.19
CA ALA A 68 0.49 6.41 -8.48
C ALA A 68 0.99 7.85 -8.68
N HIS A 69 1.46 8.13 -9.90
CA HIS A 69 2.01 9.43 -10.31
C HIS A 69 3.16 9.91 -9.42
N VAL A 70 4.05 8.99 -9.05
CA VAL A 70 5.18 9.24 -8.16
C VAL A 70 6.46 8.79 -8.82
N ASP A 71 7.51 9.59 -8.67
CA ASP A 71 8.85 9.29 -9.18
C ASP A 71 9.80 8.98 -8.03
N ASN A 72 10.83 8.17 -8.31
CA ASN A 72 11.95 7.91 -7.39
C ASN A 72 11.54 7.41 -5.99
N VAL A 73 10.51 6.56 -5.90
CA VAL A 73 10.12 5.90 -4.65
C VAL A 73 10.97 4.66 -4.44
N LYS A 74 11.57 4.54 -3.25
CA LYS A 74 12.33 3.35 -2.83
C LYS A 74 11.60 2.64 -1.69
N LEU A 75 11.16 1.40 -1.96
CA LEU A 75 10.70 0.49 -0.92
C LEU A 75 11.87 -0.37 -0.44
N THR A 76 12.14 -0.40 0.86
CA THR A 76 13.27 -1.16 1.42
C THR A 76 13.02 -1.61 2.85
N GLY A 77 13.97 -2.33 3.45
CA GLY A 77 13.89 -2.88 4.80
C GLY A 77 13.70 -4.40 4.83
N THR A 78 13.45 -4.92 6.03
CA THR A 78 13.37 -6.37 6.34
C THR A 78 11.95 -6.84 6.67
N GLY A 79 10.97 -5.93 6.54
CA GLY A 79 9.58 -6.17 6.88
C GLY A 79 8.83 -6.99 5.83
N THR A 80 7.52 -7.09 6.01
CA THR A 80 6.66 -7.91 5.13
C THR A 80 5.33 -7.21 4.87
N PHE A 81 4.88 -7.24 3.62
CA PHE A 81 3.50 -6.95 3.26
C PHE A 81 2.76 -8.28 3.11
N ASP A 82 1.78 -8.50 3.99
CA ASP A 82 0.96 -9.70 4.03
C ASP A 82 -0.46 -9.33 3.60
N GLY A 83 -0.79 -9.69 2.35
CA GLY A 83 -2.08 -9.41 1.74
C GLY A 83 -3.26 -10.17 2.33
N GLN A 84 -3.04 -11.10 3.27
CA GLN A 84 -4.08 -11.96 3.88
C GLN A 84 -5.06 -12.58 2.85
N GLY A 85 -4.52 -12.97 1.68
CA GLY A 85 -5.29 -13.37 0.50
C GLY A 85 -6.18 -14.59 0.70
N THR A 86 -5.83 -15.47 1.64
CA THR A 86 -6.66 -16.64 2.01
C THR A 86 -8.09 -16.26 2.39
N SER A 87 -8.30 -15.06 2.93
CA SER A 87 -9.64 -14.52 3.26
C SER A 87 -10.43 -14.08 2.03
N ALA A 88 -9.74 -13.72 0.94
CA ALA A 88 -10.34 -13.16 -0.28
C ALA A 88 -10.51 -14.21 -1.39
N TRP A 89 -9.61 -15.19 -1.52
CA TRP A 89 -9.63 -16.17 -2.62
C TRP A 89 -10.98 -16.89 -2.82
N PRO A 90 -11.72 -17.32 -1.77
CA PRO A 90 -13.02 -17.97 -1.95
C PRO A 90 -14.10 -17.05 -2.58
N LEU A 91 -13.89 -15.74 -2.56
CA LEU A 91 -14.81 -14.75 -3.12
C LEU A 91 -14.55 -14.49 -4.62
N ASN A 92 -13.48 -15.08 -5.19
CA ASN A 92 -13.11 -14.86 -6.57
C ASN A 92 -14.03 -15.64 -7.53
N GLN A 93 -14.86 -14.92 -8.27
CA GLN A 93 -15.78 -15.50 -9.26
C GLN A 93 -15.23 -15.48 -10.69
N CYS A 94 -14.08 -14.85 -10.92
CA CYS A 94 -13.50 -14.70 -12.26
C CYS A 94 -13.24 -15.99 -13.04
N PRO A 95 -12.91 -17.14 -12.39
CA PRO A 95 -12.80 -18.41 -13.10
C PRO A 95 -14.14 -18.91 -13.68
N PHE A 96 -15.29 -18.48 -13.12
CA PHE A 96 -16.60 -19.06 -13.44
C PHE A 96 -17.56 -18.05 -14.11
N LYS A 97 -17.30 -16.75 -13.99
CA LYS A 97 -18.19 -15.69 -14.49
C LYS A 97 -17.43 -14.74 -15.42
N LYS A 98 -17.95 -14.56 -16.64
CA LYS A 98 -17.51 -13.48 -17.55
C LYS A 98 -17.87 -12.12 -16.93
N GLN A 99 -16.96 -11.14 -17.02
CA GLN A 99 -17.12 -9.81 -16.40
C GLN A 99 -17.34 -9.89 -14.88
N CYS A 100 -16.40 -10.52 -14.18
CA CYS A 100 -16.33 -10.58 -12.72
C CYS A 100 -15.74 -9.28 -12.12
N LYS A 101 -15.98 -9.05 -10.82
CA LYS A 101 -15.21 -8.07 -10.04
C LYS A 101 -13.85 -8.69 -9.69
N ILE A 102 -12.77 -8.05 -10.13
CA ILE A 102 -11.41 -8.40 -9.72
C ILE A 102 -11.23 -8.01 -8.26
N LEU A 103 -10.69 -8.93 -7.46
CA LEU A 103 -10.42 -8.69 -6.05
C LEU A 103 -9.14 -7.88 -5.86
N PRO A 104 -9.01 -7.13 -4.76
CA PRO A 104 -7.81 -6.40 -4.42
C PRO A 104 -6.57 -7.29 -4.42
N VAL A 105 -5.53 -6.81 -5.09
CA VAL A 105 -4.19 -7.40 -5.12
C VAL A 105 -3.16 -6.51 -4.42
#